data_AF-A0A7S2GYG4-F1
#
_entry.id   AF-A0A7S2GYG4-F1
#
_cell.length_a   1.000
_cell.length_b   1.000
_cell.length_c   1.000
_cell.angle_alpha   90.00
_cell.angle_beta   90.00
_cell.angle_gamma   90.00
#
_symmetry.space_group_name_H-M   'P 1'
#
loop_
_entity.id
_entity.type
_entity.pdbx_description
1 polymer ?
#
loop_
_entity_poly.entity_id
_entity_poly.type
_entity_poly.pdbx_seq_one_letter_code
_entity_poly.pdbx_strand_id
1 'polypeptide(L)'
;FFFNYGRTTSFFGEIYTVRCFESNPLVRKMLSQPGDGRVLVVDGGASQRVAILGDMLAKLACDNNWAGIVINGYIRDSRTIGTMDVGVKALGTHPLKSIKKHQGEDGVIVSFSGV
;
A
#
# COMPACT_ATOMS: atom_id res chain seq x y z
N PHE A 1 12.99 -6.40 -5.60
CA PHE A 1 13.36 -6.02 -4.22
C PHE A 1 12.44 -4.90 -3.75
N PHE A 2 12.03 -4.92 -2.48
CA PHE A 2 11.17 -3.89 -1.87
C PHE A 2 11.93 -3.18 -0.75
N PHE A 3 11.73 -1.86 -0.62
CA PHE A 3 12.27 -1.04 0.46
C PHE A 3 11.31 -0.97 1.64
N ASN A 4 11.85 -0.82 2.85
CA ASN A 4 11.08 -0.59 4.07
C ASN A 4 10.84 0.90 4.27
N TYR A 5 9.59 1.29 4.50
CA TYR A 5 9.20 2.69 4.69
C TYR A 5 8.41 2.93 5.98
N GLY A 6 7.77 1.93 6.55
CA GLY A 6 7.07 2.04 7.83
C GLY A 6 8.01 1.84 9.02
N ARG A 7 7.60 2.27 10.22
CA ARG A 7 8.40 2.06 11.45
C ARG A 7 8.54 0.56 11.75
N THR A 8 7.51 -0.23 11.45
CA THR A 8 7.51 -1.68 11.61
C THR A 8 8.15 -2.35 10.39
N THR A 9 9.35 -2.92 10.57
CA THR A 9 10.11 -3.54 9.46
C THR A 9 9.78 -5.02 9.23
N SER A 10 9.25 -5.69 10.26
CA SER A 10 8.77 -7.07 10.25
C SER A 10 7.30 -7.12 10.67
N PHE A 11 6.45 -7.68 9.82
CA PHE A 11 5.00 -7.78 10.02
C PHE A 11 4.46 -8.99 9.26
N PHE A 12 3.32 -9.51 9.71
CA PHE A 12 2.65 -10.67 9.15
C PHE A 12 1.14 -10.52 9.36
N GLY A 13 0.35 -11.32 8.63
CA GLY A 13 -1.11 -11.33 8.72
C GLY A 13 -1.72 -12.03 7.53
N GLU A 14 -3.03 -12.30 7.60
CA GLU A 14 -3.79 -12.77 6.44
C GLU A 14 -3.72 -11.72 5.32
N ILE A 15 -3.54 -12.18 4.08
CA ILE A 15 -3.37 -11.32 2.91
C ILE A 15 -4.74 -10.92 2.39
N TYR A 16 -4.91 -9.63 2.11
CA TYR A 16 -5.98 -9.14 1.26
C TYR A 16 -5.38 -8.39 0.07
N THR A 17 -5.90 -8.64 -1.14
CA THR A 17 -5.28 -8.16 -2.37
C THR A 17 -6.08 -7.03 -3.01
N VAL A 18 -5.37 -6.09 -3.62
CA VAL A 18 -5.94 -5.06 -4.50
C VAL A 18 -5.08 -4.98 -5.75
N ARG A 19 -5.67 -5.06 -6.93
CA ARG A 19 -5.04 -4.71 -8.20
C ARG A 19 -5.53 -3.36 -8.65
N CYS A 20 -4.61 -2.45 -8.94
CA CYS A 20 -4.91 -1.15 -9.51
C CYS A 20 -3.78 -0.66 -10.43
N PHE A 21 -4.03 0.41 -11.17
CA PHE A 21 -3.04 1.01 -12.05
C PHE A 21 -3.08 2.52 -11.91
N GLU A 22 -2.09 3.12 -11.26
CA GLU A 22 -2.01 4.59 -11.12
C GLU A 22 -3.20 5.27 -10.43
N SER A 23 -4.04 4.50 -9.73
CA SER A 23 -5.24 4.97 -9.06
C SER A 23 -5.43 4.20 -7.75
N ASN A 24 -5.72 4.90 -6.66
CA ASN A 24 -5.84 4.32 -5.32
C ASN A 24 -7.21 4.44 -4.58
N PRO A 25 -8.37 4.75 -5.21
CA PRO A 25 -9.65 4.79 -4.49
C PRO A 25 -9.96 3.51 -3.72
N LEU A 26 -9.71 2.32 -4.31
CA LEU A 26 -9.96 1.04 -3.66
C LEU A 26 -8.98 0.75 -2.53
N VAL A 27 -7.71 1.11 -2.69
CA VAL A 27 -6.70 1.05 -1.61
C VAL A 27 -7.17 1.88 -0.41
N ARG A 28 -7.62 3.12 -0.63
CA ARG A 28 -8.18 3.96 0.43
C ARG A 28 -9.40 3.31 1.07
N LYS A 29 -10.33 2.78 0.26
CA LYS A 29 -11.54 2.11 0.75
C LYS A 29 -11.19 0.96 1.69
N MET A 30 -10.24 0.11 1.31
CA MET A 30 -9.81 -1.05 2.10
C MET A 30 -9.11 -0.63 3.40
N LEU A 31 -8.18 0.34 3.34
CA LEU A 31 -7.49 0.83 4.54
C LEU A 31 -8.42 1.57 5.51
N SER A 32 -9.63 1.96 5.08
CA SER A 32 -10.67 2.55 5.94
C SER A 32 -11.56 1.50 6.61
N GLN A 33 -11.38 0.20 6.31
CA GLN A 33 -12.04 -0.90 6.98
C GLN A 33 -11.15 -1.50 8.07
N PRO A 34 -11.72 -2.21 9.05
CA PRO A 34 -10.94 -2.96 10.04
C PRO A 34 -9.91 -3.87 9.37
N GLY A 35 -8.66 -3.66 9.73
CA GLY A 35 -7.52 -4.44 9.27
C GLY A 35 -7.41 -5.77 9.99
N ASP A 36 -7.74 -5.82 11.29
CA ASP A 36 -7.67 -7.03 12.13
C ASP A 36 -6.31 -7.75 12.04
N GLY A 37 -5.23 -6.98 11.96
CA GLY A 37 -3.87 -7.52 11.80
C GLY A 37 -3.57 -8.08 10.41
N ARG A 38 -4.43 -7.85 9.41
CA ARG A 38 -4.18 -8.26 8.02
C ARG A 38 -3.08 -7.44 7.34
N VAL A 39 -2.60 -7.97 6.22
CA VAL A 39 -1.65 -7.30 5.33
C VAL A 39 -2.32 -7.00 4.00
N LEU A 40 -2.35 -5.73 3.60
CA LEU A 40 -2.85 -5.31 2.29
C LEU A 40 -1.74 -5.45 1.25
N VAL A 41 -1.95 -6.32 0.26
CA VAL A 41 -1.03 -6.51 -0.86
C VAL A 41 -1.60 -5.83 -2.10
N VAL A 42 -0.92 -4.79 -2.57
CA VAL A 42 -1.37 -3.95 -3.68
C VAL A 42 -0.50 -4.20 -4.90
N ASP A 43 -1.11 -4.72 -5.96
CA ASP A 43 -0.52 -4.72 -7.29
C ASP A 43 -0.84 -3.39 -8.00
N GLY A 44 0.12 -2.46 -7.98
CA GLY A 44 0.02 -1.16 -8.64
C GLY A 44 0.57 -1.14 -10.08
N GLY A 45 0.86 -2.32 -10.65
CA GLY A 45 1.46 -2.48 -11.97
C GLY A 45 2.91 -1.98 -12.07
N ALA A 46 3.60 -1.80 -10.93
CA ALA A 46 4.96 -1.27 -10.85
C ALA A 46 5.17 0.09 -11.56
N SER A 47 4.10 0.87 -11.78
CA SER A 47 4.23 2.18 -12.42
C SER A 47 5.08 3.12 -11.57
N GLN A 48 6.06 3.76 -12.22
CA GLN A 48 6.92 4.78 -11.62
C GLN A 48 6.37 6.20 -11.79
N ARG A 49 5.19 6.37 -12.41
CA ARG A 49 4.65 7.68 -12.78
C ARG A 49 3.87 8.36 -11.65
N VAL A 50 3.39 7.58 -10.68
CA VAL A 50 2.61 8.09 -9.54
C VAL A 50 2.86 7.26 -8.28
N ALA A 51 2.60 7.87 -7.12
CA ALA A 51 2.51 7.18 -5.85
C ALA A 51 1.09 6.64 -5.60
N ILE A 52 1.01 5.37 -5.21
CA ILE A 52 -0.22 4.68 -4.82
C ILE A 52 -0.57 4.95 -3.35
N LEU A 53 0.44 5.10 -2.49
CA LEU A 53 0.28 5.36 -1.05
C LEU A 53 1.02 6.63 -0.64
N GLY A 54 0.41 7.40 0.26
CA GLY A 54 1.04 8.50 0.98
C GLY A 54 0.68 8.43 2.46
N ASP A 55 1.13 9.43 3.22
CA ASP A 55 0.96 9.52 4.68
C ASP A 55 -0.47 9.32 5.17
N MET A 56 -1.47 9.93 4.53
CA MET A 56 -2.88 9.80 4.93
C MET A 56 -3.40 8.37 4.82
N LEU A 57 -2.94 7.60 3.83
CA LEU A 57 -3.35 6.20 3.68
C LEU A 57 -2.59 5.31 4.66
N ALA A 58 -1.30 5.57 4.89
CA ALA A 58 -0.55 4.87 5.93
C ALA A 58 -1.14 5.11 7.33
N LYS A 59 -1.62 6.34 7.59
CA LYS A 59 -2.35 6.67 8.82
C LYS A 59 -3.66 5.88 8.94
N LEU A 60 -4.46 5.79 7.87
CA LEU A 60 -5.66 4.94 7.88
C LEU A 60 -5.34 3.49 8.23
N ALA A 61 -4.22 2.96 7.73
CA ALA A 61 -3.77 1.61 8.06
C ALA A 61 -3.46 1.46 9.57
N CYS A 62 -2.78 2.44 10.17
CA CYS A 62 -2.53 2.47 11.62
C CYS A 62 -3.85 2.55 12.40
N ASP A 63 -4.68 3.53 12.06
CA ASP A 63 -5.93 3.84 12.76
C ASP A 63 -6.93 2.67 12.70
N ASN A 64 -6.87 1.84 11.65
CA ASN A 64 -7.72 0.67 11.45
C ASN A 64 -7.01 -0.67 11.72
N ASN A 65 -5.89 -0.68 12.46
CA ASN A 65 -5.24 -1.91 12.93
C ASN A 65 -4.80 -2.89 11.81
N TRP A 66 -4.28 -2.35 10.70
CA TRP A 66 -3.59 -3.15 9.69
C TRP A 66 -2.16 -3.47 10.15
N ALA A 67 -1.71 -4.70 9.96
CA ALA A 67 -0.33 -5.08 10.29
C ALA A 67 0.68 -4.48 9.30
N GLY A 68 0.29 -4.37 8.02
CA GLY A 68 1.13 -3.71 7.03
C GLY A 68 0.56 -3.65 5.63
N ILE A 69 1.33 -3.02 4.74
CA ILE A 69 1.01 -2.78 3.35
C ILE A 69 2.23 -3.14 2.50
N VAL A 70 2.02 -3.95 1.46
CA VAL A 70 3.03 -4.26 0.44
C VAL A 70 2.54 -3.73 -0.89
N ILE A 71 3.36 -2.92 -1.57
CA ILE A 71 2.95 -2.21 -2.80
C ILE A 71 3.91 -2.54 -3.93
N ASN A 72 3.45 -3.29 -4.93
CA ASN A 72 4.11 -3.40 -6.23
C ASN A 72 3.92 -2.07 -7.00
N GLY A 73 4.66 -1.05 -6.57
CA GLY A 73 4.52 0.32 -7.02
C GLY A 73 5.26 1.30 -6.11
N TYR A 74 4.97 2.58 -6.26
CA TYR A 74 5.69 3.67 -5.60
C TYR A 74 4.82 4.35 -4.54
N ILE A 75 5.46 4.95 -3.54
CA ILE A 75 4.81 5.71 -2.47
C ILE A 75 5.33 7.16 -2.43
N ARG A 76 4.77 7.98 -1.56
CA ARG A 76 5.29 9.31 -1.23
C ARG A 76 5.23 9.55 0.28
N ASP A 77 5.71 10.71 0.73
CA ASP A 77 5.70 11.11 2.14
C ASP A 77 6.48 10.12 3.05
N SER A 78 7.53 9.49 2.49
CA SER A 78 8.27 8.38 3.10
C SER A 78 8.84 8.68 4.48
N ARG A 79 9.30 9.92 4.72
CA ARG A 79 9.81 10.35 6.04
C ARG A 79 8.71 10.28 7.10
N THR A 80 7.51 10.74 6.78
CA THR A 80 6.36 10.71 7.69
C THR A 80 5.87 9.28 7.90
N ILE A 81 5.83 8.47 6.85
CA ILE A 81 5.47 7.05 6.95
C ILE A 81 6.46 6.29 7.85
N GLY A 82 7.76 6.67 7.84
CA GLY A 82 8.79 6.08 8.68
C GLY A 82 8.58 6.26 10.19
N THR A 83 7.69 7.14 10.61
CA THR A 83 7.36 7.34 12.03
C THR A 83 6.05 6.66 12.45
N MET A 84 5.35 6.00 11.51
CA MET A 84 4.03 5.39 11.75
C MET A 84 4.17 3.91 12.14
N ASP A 85 3.39 3.50 13.14
CA ASP A 85 3.37 2.13 13.73
C ASP A 85 2.68 1.10 12.81
N VAL A 86 3.11 1.01 11.56
CA VAL A 86 2.60 0.08 10.55
C VAL A 86 3.72 -0.39 9.64
N GLY A 87 3.60 -1.60 9.09
CA GLY A 87 4.49 -2.08 8.05
C GLY A 87 4.20 -1.42 6.70
N VAL A 88 5.21 -0.88 6.03
CA VAL A 88 5.07 -0.43 4.62
C VAL A 88 6.27 -0.87 3.81
N LYS A 89 6.03 -1.64 2.75
CA LYS A 89 7.04 -2.05 1.77
C LYS A 89 6.61 -1.63 0.37
N ALA A 90 7.53 -1.04 -0.41
CA ALA A 90 7.25 -0.60 -1.78
C ALA A 90 8.51 -0.61 -2.67
N LEU A 91 8.36 -0.44 -3.98
CA LEU A 91 9.47 -0.44 -4.94
C LEU A 91 10.32 0.84 -4.89
N GLY A 92 9.74 1.96 -4.45
CA GLY A 92 10.40 3.26 -4.49
C GLY A 92 9.49 4.39 -4.05
N THR A 93 9.97 5.63 -4.20
CA THR A 93 9.19 6.85 -3.93
C THR A 93 8.98 7.69 -5.19
N HIS A 94 7.80 8.27 -5.37
CA HIS A 94 7.48 9.19 -6.46
C HIS A 94 6.56 10.31 -5.94
N PRO A 95 6.84 11.61 -6.21
CA PRO A 95 6.11 12.71 -5.57
C PRO A 95 4.66 12.89 -6.07
N LEU A 96 4.38 12.57 -7.33
CA LEU A 96 3.06 12.77 -7.94
C LEU A 96 2.02 11.79 -7.36
N LYS A 97 0.85 12.30 -6.96
CA LYS A 97 -0.27 11.47 -6.47
C LYS A 97 -0.97 10.73 -7.62
N SER A 98 -1.55 9.57 -7.30
CA SER A 98 -2.42 8.80 -8.21
C SER A 98 -3.66 9.59 -8.70
N ILE A 99 -4.20 9.21 -9.87
CA ILE A 99 -5.19 10.01 -10.62
C ILE A 99 -6.67 9.77 -10.22
N LYS A 100 -6.97 8.86 -9.29
CA LYS A 100 -8.32 8.60 -8.74
C LYS A 100 -9.44 8.41 -9.77
N LYS A 101 -9.13 7.99 -11.01
CA LYS A 101 -10.11 7.89 -12.11
C LYS A 101 -10.84 6.55 -12.17
N HIS A 102 -10.24 5.49 -11.66
CA HIS A 102 -10.83 4.15 -11.64
C HIS A 102 -10.53 3.45 -10.31
N GLN A 103 -11.36 2.49 -9.93
CA GLN A 103 -11.26 1.86 -8.61
C GLN A 103 -10.18 0.76 -8.57
N GLY A 104 -10.11 -0.09 -9.60
CA GLY A 104 -9.32 -1.32 -9.56
C GLY A 104 -10.20 -2.50 -9.13
N GLU A 105 -9.56 -3.60 -8.76
CA GLU A 105 -10.18 -4.86 -8.34
C GLU A 105 -9.63 -5.28 -6.97
N ASP A 106 -10.48 -5.83 -6.10
CA ASP A 106 -10.08 -6.39 -4.79
C ASP A 106 -10.37 -7.88 -4.73
N GLY A 107 -9.65 -8.60 -3.86
CA GLY A 107 -9.83 -10.05 -3.68
C GLY A 107 -9.42 -10.90 -4.90
N VAL A 108 -8.68 -10.31 -5.84
CA VAL A 108 -8.19 -11.01 -7.04
C VAL A 108 -6.81 -11.60 -6.82
N ILE A 109 -6.49 -12.68 -7.55
CA ILE A 109 -5.13 -13.20 -7.60
C ILE A 109 -4.24 -12.13 -8.23
N VAL A 110 -3.19 -11.73 -7.51
CA VAL A 110 -2.13 -10.84 -8.00
C VAL A 110 -0.88 -11.68 -8.25
N SER A 111 -0.10 -11.32 -9.27
CA SER A 111 1.18 -11.97 -9.54
C SER A 111 2.22 -10.92 -9.92
N PHE A 112 3.30 -10.85 -9.15
CA PHE A 112 4.40 -9.92 -9.36
C PHE A 112 5.66 -10.44 -8.67
N SER A 113 6.83 -10.03 -9.18
CA SER A 113 8.13 -10.49 -8.66
C SER A 113 8.32 -12.01 -8.66
N GLY A 114 7.63 -12.74 -9.54
CA GLY A 114 7.75 -14.19 -9.70
C GLY A 114 6.97 -15.04 -8.69
N VAL A 115 5.98 -14.45 -8.02
CA VAL A 115 5.04 -15.10 -7.09
C VAL A 115 3.60 -14.93 -7.60
#